data_AF-A0A3E2HBQ1-F1
#
_entry.id   AF-A0A3E2HBQ1-F1
#
_cell.length_a   1.000
_cell.length_b   1.000
_cell.length_c   1.000
_cell.angle_alpha   90.00
_cell.angle_beta   90.00
_cell.angle_gamma   90.00
#
_symmetry.space_group_name_H-M   'P 1'
#
loop_
_entity.id
_entity.type
_entity.pdbx_description
1 polymer ?
#
loop_
_entity_poly.entity_id
_entity_poly.type
_entity_poly.pdbx_seq_one_letter_code
_entity_poly.pdbx_strand_id
1 'polypeptide(L)'
;MSTNVAFAADSGAPTEPGITWIQNFLYNDTTWDWHDFTYQVILDAERIDPGQATVGFNFTGFHNRNGKIIQYQGFADGLIPTGSSEVLYKNIWKTMGSAGIALDHWYRLFLIPGMQHCTGTAVDAPYYIASASQPFALGPEVWSVPGFSDPKHDALLALIAWTEEGIAPDAIIGTKFINETVSAGVLRQRPICMYPKQARYNGFGDPNLAKNWHCQSLY
;
A
#
# COMPACT_ATOMS: atom_id res chain seq x y z
N MET A 1 19.81 3.45 -0.67
CA MET A 1 19.08 4.69 -0.99
C MET A 1 17.81 4.66 -0.20
N SER A 2 17.69 5.59 0.75
CA SER A 2 16.47 5.78 1.54
C SER A 2 15.39 6.38 0.64
N THR A 3 14.11 6.17 0.96
CA THR A 3 12.96 6.68 0.21
C THR A 3 12.52 8.07 0.69
N ASN A 4 13.44 8.88 1.22
CA ASN A 4 13.10 9.93 2.19
C ASN A 4 12.60 11.24 1.60
N VAL A 5 12.64 11.46 0.30
CA VAL A 5 12.10 12.69 -0.29
C VAL A 5 11.40 12.36 -1.60
N ALA A 6 10.08 12.47 -1.58
CA ALA A 6 9.24 12.47 -2.78
C ALA A 6 8.59 13.84 -2.90
N PHE A 7 8.91 14.57 -3.96
CA PHE A 7 8.11 15.70 -4.39
C PHE A 7 7.00 15.17 -5.28
N ALA A 8 5.77 15.21 -4.78
CA ALA A 8 4.62 15.15 -5.65
C ALA A 8 4.44 16.51 -6.31
N ALA A 9 4.22 16.52 -7.63
CA ALA A 9 3.92 17.72 -8.40
C ALA A 9 2.57 17.51 -9.09
N ASP A 10 1.56 18.28 -8.67
CA ASP A 10 0.18 18.14 -9.18
C ASP A 10 -0.13 19.18 -10.28
N SER A 11 0.69 20.24 -10.41
CA SER A 11 0.40 21.40 -11.28
C SER A 11 1.64 22.22 -11.74
N GLY A 12 2.84 21.62 -11.70
CA GLY A 12 4.09 22.33 -12.00
C GLY A 12 4.70 23.08 -10.80
N ALA A 13 4.04 23.02 -9.64
CA ALA A 13 4.57 23.41 -8.34
C ALA A 13 4.55 22.19 -7.39
N PRO A 14 5.46 22.14 -6.40
CA PRO A 14 5.49 21.07 -5.42
C PRO A 14 4.32 21.16 -4.44
N THR A 15 3.90 20.02 -3.89
CA THR A 15 2.84 19.97 -2.87
C THR A 15 3.24 20.69 -1.59
N GLU A 16 2.27 21.34 -0.94
CA GLU A 16 2.45 22.08 0.31
C GLU A 16 3.15 21.28 1.42
N PRO A 17 2.83 19.99 1.68
CA PRO A 17 3.51 19.22 2.70
C PRO A 17 5.02 19.06 2.48
N GLY A 18 5.46 18.99 1.21
CA GLY A 18 6.88 18.89 0.89
C GLY A 18 7.63 20.19 1.20
N ILE A 19 7.01 21.33 0.88
CA ILE A 19 7.58 22.67 1.15
C ILE A 19 7.64 22.92 2.66
N THR A 20 6.53 22.72 3.37
CA THR A 20 6.45 22.99 4.80
C THR A 20 7.28 22.03 5.62
N TRP A 21 7.51 20.80 5.15
CA TRP A 21 8.46 19.90 5.80
C TRP A 21 9.90 20.46 5.75
N ILE A 22 10.35 20.91 4.58
CA ILE A 22 11.70 21.49 4.42
C ILE A 22 11.85 22.77 5.25
N GLN A 23 10.87 23.66 5.18
CA GLN A 23 10.89 24.92 5.92
C GLN A 23 10.92 24.69 7.43
N ASN A 24 10.01 23.88 7.97
CA ASN A 24 9.80 23.82 9.41
C ASN A 24 10.66 22.76 10.11
N PHE A 25 10.96 21.64 9.44
CA PHE A 25 11.67 20.51 10.07
C PHE A 25 13.11 20.39 9.62
N LEU A 26 13.40 20.60 8.33
CA LEU A 26 14.77 20.42 7.83
C LEU A 26 15.65 21.63 8.13
N TYR A 27 15.21 22.83 7.76
CA TYR A 27 16.01 24.05 7.84
C TYR A 27 15.56 25.02 8.93
N ASN A 28 14.35 24.87 9.46
CA ASN A 28 13.76 25.83 10.40
C ASN A 28 13.82 27.28 9.84
N ASP A 29 13.50 27.40 8.55
CA ASP A 29 13.50 28.64 7.77
C ASP A 29 12.22 28.69 6.93
N THR A 30 11.25 29.48 7.39
CA THR A 30 9.96 29.67 6.69
C THR A 30 10.09 30.51 5.41
N THR A 31 11.27 31.07 5.12
CA THR A 31 11.54 31.85 3.91
C THR A 31 12.15 31.03 2.77
N TRP A 32 12.51 29.76 3.02
CA TRP A 32 13.03 28.85 2.00
C TRP A 32 12.01 28.66 0.85
N ASP A 33 12.48 28.84 -0.38
CA ASP A 33 11.67 28.72 -1.59
C ASP A 33 12.00 27.41 -2.34
N TRP A 34 10.98 26.76 -2.91
CA TRP A 34 11.16 25.49 -3.59
C TRP A 34 12.00 25.58 -4.88
N HIS A 35 12.17 26.77 -5.45
CA HIS A 35 13.11 27.00 -6.55
C HIS A 35 14.58 26.85 -6.12
N ASP A 36 14.87 26.92 -4.82
CA ASP A 36 16.20 26.65 -4.25
C ASP A 36 16.45 25.16 -4.02
N PHE A 37 15.54 24.29 -4.46
CA PHE A 37 15.70 22.86 -4.33
C PHE A 37 16.91 22.35 -5.13
N THR A 38 17.85 21.71 -4.42
CA THR A 38 19.02 21.08 -5.00
C THR A 38 19.22 19.69 -4.43
N TYR A 39 20.13 18.91 -5.01
CA TYR A 39 20.50 17.60 -4.46
C TYR A 39 21.04 17.71 -3.02
N GLN A 40 21.58 18.85 -2.60
CA GLN A 40 22.03 19.07 -1.23
C GLN A 40 20.87 18.96 -0.23
N VAL A 41 19.65 19.37 -0.61
CA VAL A 41 18.45 19.24 0.24
C VAL A 41 18.17 17.77 0.54
N ILE A 42 18.35 16.88 -0.44
CA ILE A 42 18.22 15.42 -0.25
C ILE A 42 19.28 14.90 0.72
N LEU A 43 20.54 15.32 0.53
CA LEU A 43 21.65 14.90 1.39
C LEU A 43 21.48 15.40 2.82
N ASP A 44 20.99 16.62 3.00
CA ASP A 44 20.67 17.17 4.31
C ASP A 44 19.50 16.43 4.95
N ALA A 45 18.43 16.12 4.20
CA ALA A 45 17.30 15.34 4.68
C ALA A 45 17.75 13.96 5.18
N GLU A 46 18.60 13.25 4.43
CA GLU A 46 19.14 11.95 4.84
C GLU A 46 20.09 12.05 6.06
N ARG A 47 20.91 13.11 6.11
CA ARG A 47 21.90 13.30 7.20
C ARG A 47 21.27 13.75 8.50
N ILE A 48 20.30 14.66 8.43
CA ILE A 48 19.64 15.24 9.61
C ILE A 48 18.54 14.30 10.11
N ASP A 49 17.80 13.66 9.20
CA ASP A 49 16.64 12.80 9.48
C ASP A 49 15.74 13.39 10.59
N PRO A 50 15.15 14.59 10.36
CA PRO A 50 14.33 15.26 11.37
C PRO A 50 13.25 14.33 11.93
N GLY A 51 13.29 14.09 13.24
CA GLY A 51 12.34 13.20 13.92
C GLY A 51 12.57 11.70 13.73
N GLN A 52 13.70 11.29 13.14
CA GLN A 52 14.01 9.89 12.82
C GLN A 52 12.90 9.23 11.98
N ALA A 53 12.43 9.97 10.96
CA ALA A 53 11.30 9.57 10.12
C ALA A 53 11.66 8.39 9.19
N THR A 54 12.94 8.11 9.02
CA THR A 54 13.43 7.00 8.19
C THR A 54 13.24 5.66 8.88
N VAL A 55 12.31 4.85 8.40
CA VAL A 55 12.18 3.47 8.87
C VAL A 55 13.38 2.63 8.40
N GLY A 56 14.09 2.02 9.36
CA GLY A 56 15.15 1.06 9.06
C GLY A 56 14.61 -0.25 8.46
N PHE A 57 15.50 -1.12 8.00
CA PHE A 57 15.09 -2.40 7.37
C PHE A 57 15.12 -3.60 8.33
N ASN A 58 15.57 -3.41 9.57
CA ASN A 58 15.65 -4.48 10.57
C ASN A 58 14.40 -4.49 11.45
N PHE A 59 13.57 -5.51 11.26
CA PHE A 59 12.33 -5.74 11.99
C PHE A 59 12.42 -6.90 12.98
N THR A 60 13.64 -7.35 13.34
CA THR A 60 13.83 -8.50 14.26
C THR A 60 13.07 -8.31 15.57
N GLY A 61 13.06 -7.10 16.12
CA GLY A 61 12.29 -6.82 17.34
C GLY A 61 10.79 -6.99 17.18
N PHE A 62 10.22 -6.56 16.04
CA PHE A 62 8.80 -6.73 15.74
C PHE A 62 8.44 -8.20 15.47
N HIS A 63 9.27 -8.87 14.67
CA HIS A 63 9.15 -10.31 14.40
C HIS A 63 9.19 -11.14 15.68
N ASN A 64 10.13 -10.88 16.60
CA ASN A 64 10.27 -11.63 17.85
C ASN A 64 9.09 -11.45 18.82
N ARG A 65 8.26 -10.44 18.60
CA ARG A 65 6.98 -10.25 19.30
C ARG A 65 5.80 -10.86 18.54
N ASN A 66 6.07 -11.71 17.56
CA ASN A 66 5.10 -12.37 16.69
C ASN A 66 4.22 -11.40 15.88
N GLY A 67 4.65 -10.15 15.68
CA GLY A 67 3.87 -9.14 14.96
C GLY A 67 3.59 -9.52 13.51
N LYS A 68 2.47 -9.03 12.96
CA LYS A 68 2.03 -9.25 11.58
C LYS A 68 1.83 -7.92 10.86
N ILE A 69 2.25 -7.84 9.60
CA ILE A 69 2.12 -6.66 8.73
C ILE A 69 1.45 -7.08 7.43
N ILE A 70 0.32 -6.44 7.14
CA ILE A 70 -0.26 -6.36 5.81
C ILE A 70 0.03 -4.95 5.30
N GLN A 71 0.91 -4.84 4.30
CA GLN A 71 1.13 -3.61 3.56
C GLN A 71 0.38 -3.69 2.23
N TYR A 72 -0.24 -2.59 1.82
CA TYR A 72 -0.80 -2.46 0.48
C TYR A 72 -0.39 -1.13 -0.13
N GLN A 73 -0.32 -1.08 -1.46
CA GLN A 73 -0.03 0.15 -2.20
C GLN A 73 -0.78 0.15 -3.53
N GLY A 74 -1.30 1.30 -3.94
CA GLY A 74 -1.94 1.46 -5.24
C GLY A 74 -0.90 1.42 -6.35
N PHE A 75 -1.16 0.65 -7.40
CA PHE A 75 -0.26 0.56 -8.56
C PHE A 75 -0.42 1.75 -9.52
N ALA A 76 -1.49 2.52 -9.38
CA ALA A 76 -1.74 3.78 -10.08
C ALA A 76 -1.65 4.98 -9.12
N ASP A 77 -0.92 4.83 -8.01
CA ASP A 77 -0.67 5.92 -7.06
C ASP A 77 0.28 6.95 -7.68
N GLY A 78 -0.27 8.13 -8.00
CA GLY A 78 0.48 9.26 -8.54
C GLY A 78 1.09 10.18 -7.47
N LEU A 79 0.74 9.99 -6.20
CA LEU A 79 1.22 10.82 -5.10
C LEU A 79 2.44 10.18 -4.41
N ILE A 80 2.33 8.89 -4.05
CA ILE A 80 3.42 8.11 -3.47
C ILE A 80 3.77 6.97 -4.44
N PRO A 81 4.92 7.03 -5.13
CA PRO A 81 5.27 6.06 -6.15
C PRO A 81 5.30 4.64 -5.60
N THR A 82 4.62 3.71 -6.28
CA THR A 82 4.55 2.30 -5.86
C THR A 82 5.93 1.64 -5.69
N GLY A 83 6.90 2.07 -6.50
CA GLY A 83 8.28 1.59 -6.43
C GLY A 83 8.94 1.81 -5.07
N SER A 84 8.52 2.82 -4.28
CA SER A 84 9.01 3.04 -2.92
C SER A 84 8.70 1.86 -1.99
N SER A 85 7.45 1.37 -2.04
CA SER A 85 7.01 0.20 -1.28
C SER A 85 7.72 -1.08 -1.72
N GLU A 86 7.97 -1.25 -3.01
CA GLU A 86 8.74 -2.38 -3.52
C GLU A 86 10.20 -2.34 -3.04
N VAL A 87 10.84 -1.17 -3.08
CA VAL A 87 12.22 -0.99 -2.60
C VAL A 87 12.31 -1.27 -1.10
N LEU A 88 11.37 -0.75 -0.31
CA LEU A 88 11.27 -1.01 1.11
C LEU A 88 11.15 -2.52 1.39
N TYR A 89 10.19 -3.19 0.75
CA TYR A 89 9.96 -4.63 0.94
C TYR A 89 11.21 -5.45 0.57
N LYS A 90 11.87 -5.15 -0.56
CA LYS A 90 13.09 -5.85 -1.00
C LYS A 90 14.26 -5.64 -0.04
N ASN A 91 14.43 -4.44 0.50
CA ASN A 91 15.49 -4.15 1.47
C ASN A 91 15.23 -4.84 2.82
N ILE A 92 13.98 -4.90 3.27
CA ILE A 92 13.59 -5.66 4.47
C ILE A 92 13.79 -7.16 4.23
N TRP A 93 13.36 -7.69 3.09
CA TRP A 93 13.58 -9.08 2.71
C TRP A 93 15.06 -9.45 2.74
N LYS A 94 15.93 -8.61 2.14
CA LYS A 94 17.38 -8.83 2.15
C LYS A 94 17.98 -8.77 3.56
N THR A 95 17.57 -7.80 4.37
CA THR A 95 18.09 -7.58 5.72
C THR A 95 17.68 -8.71 6.66
N MET A 96 16.39 -9.04 6.68
CA MET A 96 15.81 -10.09 7.51
C MET A 96 16.26 -11.49 7.04
N GLY A 97 16.34 -11.70 5.72
CA GLY A 97 16.83 -12.95 5.14
C GLY A 97 18.29 -13.24 5.47
N SER A 98 19.14 -12.20 5.55
CA SER A 98 20.54 -12.34 6.00
C SER A 98 20.64 -12.78 7.47
N ALA A 99 19.58 -12.56 8.27
CA ALA A 99 19.43 -13.05 9.64
C ALA A 99 18.67 -14.40 9.72
N GLY A 100 18.35 -15.03 8.59
CA GLY A 100 17.61 -16.30 8.53
C GLY A 100 16.09 -16.17 8.75
N ILE A 101 15.52 -14.97 8.63
CA ILE A 101 14.09 -14.70 8.85
C ILE A 101 13.39 -14.44 7.51
N ALA A 102 12.55 -15.37 7.08
CA ALA A 102 11.70 -15.22 5.88
C ALA A 102 10.50 -14.29 6.16
N LEU A 103 10.03 -13.54 5.16
CA LEU A 103 8.94 -12.56 5.33
C LEU A 103 7.53 -13.16 5.34
N ASP A 104 7.27 -14.19 4.53
CA ASP A 104 5.92 -14.69 4.20
C ASP A 104 5.03 -15.05 5.41
N HIS A 105 5.63 -15.29 6.58
CA HIS A 105 4.94 -15.65 7.83
C HIS A 105 4.60 -14.47 8.75
N TRP A 106 5.04 -13.24 8.42
CA TRP A 106 4.78 -12.06 9.26
C TRP A 106 4.69 -10.72 8.51
N TYR A 107 5.14 -10.63 7.26
CA TYR A 107 5.03 -9.43 6.45
C TYR A 107 4.62 -9.79 5.02
N ARG A 108 3.43 -9.35 4.62
CA ARG A 108 2.89 -9.51 3.26
C ARG A 108 2.64 -8.15 2.61
N LEU A 109 3.05 -8.02 1.35
CA LEU A 109 2.81 -6.85 0.51
C LEU A 109 1.77 -7.19 -0.57
N PHE A 110 0.78 -6.31 -0.74
CA PHE A 110 -0.27 -6.41 -1.75
C PHE A 110 -0.27 -5.16 -2.65
N LEU A 111 0.17 -5.31 -3.90
CA LEU A 111 0.10 -4.23 -4.87
C LEU A 111 -1.26 -4.28 -5.58
N ILE A 112 -2.02 -3.19 -5.53
CA ILE A 112 -3.41 -3.14 -5.98
C ILE A 112 -3.48 -2.50 -7.39
N PRO A 113 -3.68 -3.28 -8.47
CA PRO A 113 -3.68 -2.74 -9.83
C PRO A 113 -4.82 -1.75 -10.03
N GLY A 114 -4.51 -0.58 -10.61
CA GLY A 114 -5.49 0.46 -10.92
C GLY A 114 -6.03 1.24 -9.72
N MET A 115 -5.63 0.91 -8.48
CA MET A 115 -5.90 1.76 -7.32
C MET A 115 -4.98 2.97 -7.32
N GLN A 116 -5.55 4.15 -7.03
CA GLN A 116 -4.82 5.40 -6.88
C GLN A 116 -4.29 5.56 -5.43
N HIS A 117 -4.09 6.79 -4.97
CA HIS A 117 -3.56 7.06 -3.65
C HIS A 117 -4.56 6.69 -2.55
N CYS A 118 -4.24 5.62 -1.81
CA CYS A 118 -5.04 4.99 -0.75
C CYS A 118 -6.40 4.38 -1.18
N THR A 119 -7.10 4.99 -2.13
CA THR A 119 -8.45 4.64 -2.57
C THR A 119 -8.67 5.06 -4.03
N GLY A 120 -9.83 4.74 -4.58
CA GLY A 120 -10.27 5.20 -5.90
C GLY A 120 -9.55 4.53 -7.07
N THR A 121 -10.12 4.73 -8.26
CA THR A 121 -9.60 4.20 -9.52
C THR A 121 -10.19 4.96 -10.70
N ALA A 122 -9.42 5.09 -11.78
CA ALA A 122 -9.89 5.66 -13.05
C ALA A 122 -10.36 4.60 -14.07
N VAL A 123 -10.19 3.29 -13.78
CA VAL A 123 -10.34 2.20 -14.77
C VAL A 123 -11.23 1.03 -14.28
N ASP A 124 -12.20 1.32 -13.42
CA ASP A 124 -13.06 0.32 -12.78
C ASP A 124 -12.26 -0.84 -12.15
N ALA A 125 -11.10 -0.53 -11.58
CA ALA A 125 -10.30 -1.53 -10.89
C ALA A 125 -10.98 -1.94 -9.57
N PRO A 126 -10.98 -3.24 -9.22
CA PRO A 126 -11.44 -3.71 -7.92
C PRO A 126 -10.40 -3.41 -6.84
N TYR A 127 -10.40 -2.17 -6.36
CA TYR A 127 -9.42 -1.65 -5.42
C TYR A 127 -9.81 -1.81 -3.95
N TYR A 128 -11.11 -1.91 -3.67
CA TYR A 128 -11.64 -1.80 -2.31
C TYR A 128 -11.44 -3.11 -1.56
N ILE A 129 -10.70 -3.04 -0.44
CA ILE A 129 -10.41 -4.13 0.49
C ILE A 129 -10.69 -3.72 1.94
N ALA A 130 -11.51 -2.69 2.14
CA ALA A 130 -11.82 -2.10 3.45
C ALA A 130 -10.60 -1.76 4.31
N SER A 131 -9.48 -1.42 3.68
CA SER A 131 -8.28 -1.02 4.41
C SER A 131 -8.44 0.39 5.00
N ALA A 132 -7.49 0.79 5.84
CA ALA A 132 -7.49 2.12 6.47
C ALA A 132 -7.80 3.22 5.45
N SER A 133 -8.75 4.09 5.81
CA SER A 133 -9.23 5.22 4.99
C SER A 133 -10.02 4.87 3.72
N GLN A 134 -10.09 3.61 3.28
CA GLN A 134 -10.90 3.24 2.11
C GLN A 134 -12.41 3.40 2.32
N PRO A 135 -13.01 3.08 3.48
CA PRO A 135 -14.45 3.21 3.68
C PRO A 135 -15.01 4.60 3.37
N PHE A 136 -14.23 5.67 3.57
CA PHE A 136 -14.64 7.03 3.24
C PHE A 136 -14.98 7.24 1.75
N ALA A 137 -14.46 6.39 0.85
CA ALA A 137 -14.79 6.44 -0.58
C ALA A 137 -16.19 5.90 -0.90
N LEU A 138 -16.76 5.06 -0.03
CA LEU A 138 -18.10 4.47 -0.22
C LEU A 138 -19.16 5.12 0.69
N GLY A 139 -18.75 5.81 1.75
CA GLY A 139 -19.62 6.59 2.63
C GLY A 139 -19.31 6.43 4.12
N PRO A 140 -19.83 7.34 4.97
CA PRO A 140 -19.48 7.38 6.40
C PRO A 140 -20.00 6.20 7.22
N GLU A 141 -21.01 5.49 6.73
CA GLU A 141 -21.62 4.33 7.40
C GLU A 141 -21.02 3.00 6.96
N VAL A 142 -20.12 3.03 5.97
CA VAL A 142 -19.50 1.81 5.46
C VAL A 142 -18.43 1.34 6.43
N TRP A 143 -18.57 0.09 6.85
CA TRP A 143 -17.57 -0.67 7.57
C TRP A 143 -17.37 -1.97 6.80
N SER A 144 -16.13 -2.45 6.71
CA SER A 144 -15.79 -3.64 5.92
C SER A 144 -16.16 -3.50 4.43
N VAL A 145 -16.05 -4.58 3.66
CA VAL A 145 -16.57 -4.69 2.29
C VAL A 145 -18.06 -5.04 2.35
N PRO A 146 -18.97 -4.15 1.89
CA PRO A 146 -20.41 -4.41 1.92
C PRO A 146 -20.79 -5.71 1.20
N GLY A 147 -21.50 -6.59 1.91
CA GLY A 147 -21.89 -7.92 1.43
C GLY A 147 -20.81 -9.01 1.60
N PHE A 148 -19.61 -8.64 2.05
CA PHE A 148 -18.45 -9.52 2.19
C PHE A 148 -17.64 -9.19 3.46
N SER A 149 -18.31 -9.22 4.62
CA SER A 149 -17.66 -8.97 5.91
C SER A 149 -16.88 -10.17 6.42
N ASP A 150 -15.82 -10.52 5.69
CA ASP A 150 -14.97 -11.68 5.96
C ASP A 150 -13.48 -11.41 5.70
N PRO A 151 -12.57 -12.20 6.30
CA PRO A 151 -11.12 -12.04 6.15
C PRO A 151 -10.57 -12.20 4.73
N LYS A 152 -11.37 -12.67 3.75
CA LYS A 152 -10.90 -12.77 2.35
C LYS A 152 -11.08 -11.47 1.60
N HIS A 153 -11.95 -10.56 2.05
CA HIS A 153 -12.26 -9.31 1.35
C HIS A 153 -11.78 -8.08 2.13
N ASP A 154 -11.81 -8.15 3.46
CA ASP A 154 -11.43 -7.06 4.34
C ASP A 154 -10.01 -7.27 4.89
N ALA A 155 -9.12 -6.31 4.63
CA ALA A 155 -7.72 -6.35 5.05
C ALA A 155 -7.51 -6.28 6.58
N LEU A 156 -8.39 -5.57 7.30
CA LEU A 156 -8.36 -5.52 8.76
C LEU A 156 -8.82 -6.85 9.35
N LEU A 157 -9.92 -7.42 8.83
CA LEU A 157 -10.36 -8.75 9.25
C LEU A 157 -9.33 -9.83 8.89
N ALA A 158 -8.65 -9.70 7.75
CA ALA A 158 -7.52 -10.56 7.38
C ALA A 158 -6.36 -10.47 8.38
N LEU A 159 -6.02 -9.26 8.84
CA LEU A 159 -4.99 -9.04 9.85
C LEU A 159 -5.38 -9.65 11.21
N ILE A 160 -6.64 -9.53 11.61
CA ILE A 160 -7.19 -10.14 12.82
C ILE A 160 -7.09 -11.67 12.73
N ALA A 161 -7.60 -12.28 11.65
CA ALA A 161 -7.53 -13.72 11.43
C ALA A 161 -6.07 -14.22 11.41
N TRP A 162 -5.14 -13.45 10.84
CA TRP A 162 -3.73 -13.82 10.84
C TRP A 162 -3.11 -13.75 12.24
N THR A 163 -3.47 -12.75 13.03
CA THR A 163 -2.89 -12.51 14.36
C THR A 163 -3.46 -13.47 15.39
N GLU A 164 -4.77 -13.72 15.36
CA GLU A 164 -5.50 -14.46 16.40
C GLU A 164 -5.67 -15.94 16.06
N GLU A 165 -5.82 -16.28 14.77
CA GLU A 165 -6.09 -17.65 14.31
C GLU A 165 -4.92 -18.26 13.52
N GLY A 166 -3.89 -17.47 13.22
CA GLY A 166 -2.75 -17.91 12.41
C GLY A 166 -3.07 -18.07 10.92
N ILE A 167 -4.21 -17.56 10.45
CA ILE A 167 -4.65 -17.68 9.06
C ILE A 167 -4.12 -16.50 8.25
N ALA A 168 -3.01 -16.71 7.56
CA ALA A 168 -2.37 -15.67 6.76
C ALA A 168 -3.04 -15.50 5.37
N PRO A 169 -3.30 -14.27 4.89
CA PRO A 169 -3.98 -14.06 3.61
C PRO A 169 -3.02 -14.24 2.43
N ASP A 170 -3.21 -15.26 1.59
CA ASP A 170 -2.40 -15.43 0.35
C ASP A 170 -2.86 -14.49 -0.79
N ALA A 171 -4.10 -14.00 -0.66
CA ALA A 171 -4.70 -12.96 -1.47
C ALA A 171 -5.78 -12.24 -0.67
N ILE A 172 -6.10 -11.00 -1.03
CA ILE A 172 -7.26 -10.26 -0.55
C ILE A 172 -8.13 -9.93 -1.77
N ILE A 173 -9.42 -10.21 -1.73
CA ILE A 173 -10.34 -10.00 -2.84
C ILE A 173 -10.71 -8.52 -2.88
N GLY A 174 -10.13 -7.80 -3.84
CA GLY A 174 -10.52 -6.45 -4.16
C GLY A 174 -11.92 -6.41 -4.77
N THR A 175 -12.67 -5.37 -4.45
CA THR A 175 -14.04 -5.15 -4.93
C THR A 175 -14.17 -3.79 -5.60
N LYS A 176 -14.94 -3.73 -6.69
CA LYS A 176 -15.39 -2.48 -7.31
C LYS A 176 -16.91 -2.48 -7.26
N PHE A 177 -17.49 -1.43 -6.68
CA PHE A 177 -18.94 -1.19 -6.72
C PHE A 177 -19.30 -0.36 -7.96
N ILE A 178 -20.51 -0.52 -8.47
CA ILE A 178 -21.00 0.27 -9.61
C ILE A 178 -21.05 1.73 -9.19
N ASN A 179 -20.27 2.59 -9.87
CA ASN A 179 -20.14 4.03 -9.55
C ASN A 179 -19.87 4.31 -8.06
N GLU A 180 -19.07 3.45 -7.38
CA GLU A 180 -18.82 3.52 -5.93
C GLU A 180 -20.10 3.52 -5.07
N THR A 181 -21.22 3.04 -5.62
CA THR A 181 -22.53 3.02 -4.96
C THR A 181 -22.83 1.60 -4.47
N VAL A 182 -22.79 1.41 -3.15
CA VAL A 182 -23.01 0.09 -2.52
C VAL A 182 -24.35 -0.55 -2.92
N SER A 183 -25.43 0.23 -2.91
CA SER A 183 -26.78 -0.24 -3.25
C SER A 183 -26.95 -0.62 -4.73
N ALA A 184 -26.07 -0.13 -5.62
CA ALA A 184 -26.04 -0.54 -7.02
C ALA A 184 -25.38 -1.91 -7.22
N GLY A 185 -24.70 -2.43 -6.20
CA GLY A 185 -24.07 -3.75 -6.20
C GLY A 185 -22.64 -3.76 -6.72
N VAL A 186 -22.07 -4.96 -6.76
CA VAL A 186 -20.68 -5.20 -7.18
C VAL A 186 -20.58 -5.22 -8.70
N LEU A 187 -19.69 -4.39 -9.24
CA LEU A 187 -19.33 -4.38 -10.66
C LEU A 187 -18.36 -5.52 -10.99
N ARG A 188 -17.32 -5.72 -10.18
CA ARG A 188 -16.34 -6.80 -10.34
C ARG A 188 -15.47 -7.02 -9.11
N GLN A 189 -14.90 -8.22 -9.01
CA GLN A 189 -13.93 -8.61 -7.99
C GLN A 189 -12.72 -9.33 -8.57
N ARG A 190 -11.54 -9.15 -7.97
CA ARG A 190 -10.30 -9.88 -8.32
C ARG A 190 -9.50 -10.20 -7.07
N PRO A 191 -8.78 -11.34 -7.02
CA PRO A 191 -7.78 -11.55 -6.00
C PRO A 191 -6.62 -10.56 -6.20
N ILE A 192 -6.31 -9.79 -5.17
CA ILE A 192 -5.06 -9.04 -5.06
C ILE A 192 -4.06 -9.99 -4.42
N CYS A 193 -3.06 -10.39 -5.19
CA CYS A 193 -2.14 -11.43 -4.82
C CYS A 193 -1.01 -10.91 -3.91
N MET A 194 -0.55 -11.75 -3.00
CA MET A 194 0.67 -11.48 -2.24
C MET A 194 1.86 -11.35 -3.21
N TYR A 195 2.55 -10.22 -3.15
CA TYR A 195 3.73 -9.92 -3.96
C TYR A 195 4.79 -11.02 -3.79
N PRO A 196 5.46 -11.48 -4.87
CA PRO A 196 5.47 -10.94 -6.24
C PRO A 196 4.43 -11.58 -7.19
N LYS A 197 3.50 -12.40 -6.69
CA LYS A 197 2.48 -13.03 -7.53
C LYS A 197 1.50 -12.00 -8.08
N GLN A 198 0.89 -12.31 -9.22
CA GLN A 198 -0.12 -11.49 -9.87
C GLN A 198 -1.38 -12.30 -10.17
N ALA A 199 -2.51 -11.61 -10.29
CA ALA A 199 -3.77 -12.23 -10.65
C ALA A 199 -3.78 -12.59 -12.14
N ARG A 200 -4.00 -13.87 -12.44
CA ARG A 200 -4.15 -14.38 -13.80
C ARG A 200 -5.55 -14.94 -13.99
N TYR A 201 -6.20 -14.53 -15.08
CA TYR A 201 -7.48 -15.09 -15.48
C TYR A 201 -7.31 -16.56 -15.89
N ASN A 202 -8.25 -17.41 -15.46
CA ASN A 202 -8.20 -18.84 -15.77
C ASN A 202 -8.41 -19.15 -17.26
N GLY A 203 -8.91 -18.17 -18.04
CA GLY A 203 -9.24 -18.32 -19.46
C GLY A 203 -10.70 -18.69 -19.72
N PHE A 204 -11.48 -18.96 -18.66
CA PHE A 204 -12.89 -19.34 -18.75
C PHE A 204 -13.70 -18.83 -17.53
N GLY A 205 -15.02 -18.73 -17.71
CA GLY A 205 -15.94 -18.17 -16.71
C GLY A 205 -16.25 -16.68 -16.92
N ASP A 206 -16.99 -16.07 -16.01
CA ASP A 206 -17.19 -14.63 -16.00
C ASP A 206 -15.92 -13.95 -15.45
N PRO A 207 -15.23 -13.09 -16.24
CA PRO A 207 -14.05 -12.41 -15.75
C PRO A 207 -14.38 -11.54 -14.53
N ASN A 208 -15.61 -11.04 -14.34
CA ASN A 208 -15.95 -10.18 -13.20
C ASN A 208 -15.97 -10.88 -11.83
N LEU A 209 -15.93 -12.22 -11.79
CA LEU A 209 -15.94 -12.99 -10.55
C LEU A 209 -14.53 -13.41 -10.11
N ALA A 210 -14.18 -13.16 -8.83
CA ALA A 210 -12.85 -13.45 -8.29
C ALA A 210 -12.44 -14.93 -8.44
N LYS A 211 -13.38 -15.87 -8.34
CA LYS A 211 -13.15 -17.32 -8.45
C LYS A 211 -12.58 -17.77 -9.80
N ASN A 212 -12.71 -16.96 -10.85
CA ASN A 212 -12.20 -17.27 -12.19
C ASN A 212 -10.78 -16.73 -12.41
N TRP A 213 -10.09 -16.37 -11.33
CA TRP A 213 -8.72 -15.88 -11.31
C TRP A 213 -7.91 -16.66 -10.27
N HIS A 214 -6.61 -16.75 -10.47
CA HIS A 214 -5.68 -17.33 -9.51
C HIS A 214 -4.40 -16.49 -9.42
N CYS A 215 -3.69 -16.61 -8.31
CA CYS A 215 -2.40 -15.97 -8.13
C CYS A 215 -1.28 -16.82 -8.73
N GLN A 216 -0.48 -16.23 -9.62
CA GLN A 216 0.64 -16.89 -10.27
C GLN A 216 1.89 -15.99 -10.25
N SER A 217 3.07 -16.59 -10.10
CA SER A 217 4.33 -15.91 -10.43
C SER A 217 4.43 -15.70 -11.94
N LEU A 218 4.92 -14.54 -12.37
CA LEU A 218 5.12 -14.24 -13.79
C LEU A 218 6.44 -14.80 -14.35
N TYR A 219 7.33 -15.28 -13.49
CA TYR A 219 8.65 -15.83 -13.80
C TYR A 219 9.07 -16.81 -12.71
#